data_AF-A0ABD2GGA6-F1
#
_entry.id   AF-A0ABD2GGA6-F1
#
_cell.length_a   1.000
_cell.length_b   1.000
_cell.length_c   1.000
_cell.angle_alpha   90.00
_cell.angle_beta   90.00
_cell.angle_gamma   90.00
#
_symmetry.space_group_name_H-M   'P 1'
#
loop_
_entity.id
_entity.type
_entity.pdbx_description
1 polymer ?
#
loop_
_entity_poly.entity_id
_entity_poly.type
_entity_poly.pdbx_seq_one_letter_code
_entity_poly.pdbx_strand_id
1 'polypeptide(L)'
;MDQVQLTPTIVVCGRSCYSSRRFMLSVDRNIVQDNIPSLVSALSMMFGSYYCFNIAYPSELASTLEFVQRCFFSINPERGTKVEKTRASRLQVNPRVLTLIQELSDHEWRDV
;
A
#
# COMPACT_ATOMS: atom_id res chain seq x y z
N MET A 1 24.35 8.23 -2.18
CA MET A 1 23.13 7.67 -2.82
C MET A 1 22.72 6.33 -2.16
N ASP A 2 23.34 5.96 -1.04
CA ASP A 2 23.26 4.63 -0.41
C ASP A 2 22.05 4.43 0.52
N GLN A 3 21.04 5.29 0.44
CA GLN A 3 19.93 5.33 1.39
C GLN A 3 18.62 4.77 0.83
N VAL A 4 18.62 4.32 -0.42
CA VAL A 4 17.40 3.91 -1.12
C VAL A 4 17.24 2.40 -1.03
N GLN A 5 16.05 1.94 -0.63
CA GLN A 5 15.76 0.52 -0.45
C GLN A 5 15.64 -0.20 -1.80
N LEU A 6 15.78 -1.52 -1.78
CA LEU A 6 15.56 -2.37 -2.96
C LEU A 6 14.07 -2.39 -3.36
N THR A 7 13.18 -2.27 -2.37
CA THR A 7 11.74 -2.24 -2.57
C THR A 7 11.25 -0.85 -3.00
N PRO A 8 10.10 -0.78 -3.68
CA PRO A 8 9.45 0.48 -4.04
C PRO A 8 9.41 1.46 -2.87
N THR A 9 10.03 2.64 -3.05
CA THR A 9 10.21 3.63 -1.98
C THR A 9 9.94 5.03 -2.50
N ILE A 10 9.15 5.79 -1.75
CA ILE A 10 8.90 7.20 -2.03
C ILE A 10 10.00 8.05 -1.39
N VAL A 11 10.63 8.91 -2.18
CA VAL A 11 11.55 9.94 -1.70
C VAL A 11 10.77 11.25 -1.60
N VAL A 12 10.74 11.83 -0.40
CA VAL A 12 10.08 13.12 -0.14
C VAL A 12 11.09 14.24 -0.38
N CYS A 13 10.84 15.12 -1.35
CA CYS A 13 11.71 16.27 -1.60
C CYS A 13 11.23 17.46 -0.76
N GLY A 14 11.67 17.53 0.50
CA GLY A 14 11.28 18.60 1.41
C GLY A 14 11.51 18.23 2.87
N ARG A 15 10.92 18.99 3.78
CA ARG A 15 11.04 18.76 5.23
C ARG A 15 10.12 17.65 5.74
N SER A 16 8.96 17.47 5.09
CA SER A 16 7.97 16.44 5.46
C SER A 16 7.06 16.09 4.29
N CYS A 17 6.40 14.93 4.36
CA CYS A 17 5.41 14.52 3.37
C CYS A 17 4.16 15.42 3.33
N TYR A 18 3.90 16.17 4.42
CA TYR A 18 2.78 17.10 4.53
C TYR A 18 3.04 18.46 3.86
N SER A 19 4.30 18.86 3.74
CA SER A 19 4.70 20.18 3.20
C SER A 19 5.38 20.10 1.83
N SER A 20 5.82 18.91 1.43
CA SER A 20 6.49 18.71 0.15
C SER A 20 5.52 18.80 -1.02
N ARG A 21 6.01 19.38 -2.12
CA ARG A 21 5.31 19.50 -3.42
C ARG A 21 5.95 18.65 -4.51
N ARG A 22 6.97 17.86 -4.15
CA ARG A 22 7.72 17.03 -5.09
C ARG A 22 8.12 15.74 -4.41
N PHE A 23 7.75 14.64 -5.04
CA PHE A 23 8.10 13.28 -4.61
C PHE A 23 8.82 12.58 -5.76
N MET A 24 9.64 11.60 -5.41
CA MET A 24 10.24 10.68 -6.37
C MET A 24 9.88 9.26 -5.99
N LEU A 25 9.84 8.36 -6.98
CA LEU A 25 9.73 6.94 -6.77
C LEU A 25 11.06 6.29 -7.13
N SER A 26 11.57 5.48 -6.21
CA SER A 26 12.65 4.55 -6.47
C SER A 26 12.17 3.11 -6.46
N VAL A 27 12.72 2.32 -7.37
CA VAL A 27 12.61 0.85 -7.38
C VAL A 27 14.00 0.30 -7.62
N ASP A 28 14.42 -0.71 -6.85
CA ASP A 28 15.76 -1.30 -6.95
C ASP A 28 16.88 -0.25 -6.93
N ARG A 29 16.79 0.70 -5.98
CA ARG A 29 17.74 1.82 -5.81
C ARG A 29 17.87 2.78 -7.00
N ASN A 30 17.03 2.65 -8.02
CA ASN A 30 17.00 3.52 -9.18
C ASN A 30 15.78 4.45 -9.11
N ILE A 31 15.99 5.75 -9.36
CA ILE A 31 14.90 6.70 -9.50
C ILE A 31 14.19 6.44 -10.83
N VAL A 32 12.97 5.89 -10.75
CA VAL A 32 12.15 5.55 -11.92
C VAL A 32 11.17 6.68 -12.29
N GLN A 33 10.89 7.58 -11.35
CA GLN A 33 10.13 8.80 -11.58
C GLN A 33 10.59 9.87 -10.58
N ASP A 34 10.99 11.04 -11.06
CA ASP A 34 11.69 12.05 -10.26
C ASP A 34 10.86 13.33 -10.00
N ASN A 35 9.64 13.40 -10.53
CA ASN A 35 8.78 14.57 -10.41
C ASN A 35 7.30 14.20 -10.25
N ILE A 36 6.94 13.67 -9.09
CA ILE A 36 5.56 13.37 -8.73
C ILE A 36 5.00 14.53 -7.88
N PRO A 37 3.91 15.20 -8.29
CA PRO A 37 3.46 16.43 -7.65
C PRO A 37 2.65 16.22 -6.36
N SER A 38 2.19 15.00 -6.08
CA SER A 38 1.35 14.70 -4.92
C SER A 38 1.76 13.41 -4.22
N LEU A 39 1.58 13.38 -2.89
CA LEU A 39 1.83 12.18 -2.09
C LEU A 39 0.92 11.03 -2.49
N VAL A 40 -0.36 11.31 -2.78
CA VAL A 40 -1.34 10.29 -3.18
C VAL A 40 -0.90 9.63 -4.49
N SER A 41 -0.50 10.41 -5.50
CA SER A 41 0.04 9.87 -6.75
C SER A 41 1.31 9.05 -6.52
N ALA A 42 2.21 9.51 -5.65
CA ALA A 42 3.43 8.78 -5.31
C ALA A 42 3.13 7.44 -4.62
N LEU A 43 2.16 7.41 -3.70
CA LEU A 43 1.67 6.18 -3.05
C LEU A 43 1.03 5.23 -4.05
N SER A 44 0.21 5.72 -4.98
CA SER A 44 -0.37 4.88 -6.04
C SER A 44 0.69 4.26 -6.94
N MET A 45 1.69 5.03 -7.36
CA MET A 45 2.79 4.53 -8.19
C MET A 45 3.67 3.53 -7.42
N MET A 46 4.01 3.84 -6.16
CA MET A 46 4.76 2.94 -5.29
C MET A 46 4.00 1.62 -5.09
N PHE A 47 2.71 1.68 -4.78
CA PHE A 47 1.90 0.48 -4.56
C PHE A 47 1.75 -0.35 -5.84
N GLY A 48 1.45 0.30 -6.97
CA GLY A 48 1.33 -0.37 -8.27
C GLY A 48 2.60 -1.09 -8.71
N SER A 49 3.78 -0.55 -8.36
CA SER A 49 5.06 -1.16 -8.73
C SER A 49 5.29 -2.56 -8.12
N TYR A 50 4.70 -2.88 -6.96
CA TYR A 50 4.74 -4.24 -6.42
C TYR A 50 4.10 -5.27 -7.36
N TYR A 51 3.01 -4.88 -8.03
CA TYR A 51 2.30 -5.74 -8.98
C TYR A 51 2.93 -5.71 -10.37
N CYS A 52 3.30 -4.54 -10.87
CA CYS A 52 3.91 -4.39 -12.21
C CYS A 52 5.26 -5.11 -12.33
N PHE A 53 6.05 -5.14 -11.26
CA PHE A 53 7.38 -5.75 -11.25
C PHE A 53 7.43 -7.07 -10.48
N ASN A 54 6.28 -7.60 -10.03
CA ASN A 54 6.18 -8.84 -9.25
C ASN A 54 7.14 -8.88 -8.04
N ILE A 55 7.14 -7.78 -7.27
CA ILE A 55 7.99 -7.63 -6.08
C ILE A 55 7.20 -8.10 -4.86
N ALA A 56 7.80 -8.98 -4.05
CA ALA A 56 7.19 -9.39 -2.79
C ALA A 56 7.16 -8.22 -1.79
N TYR A 57 6.10 -8.14 -0.99
CA TYR A 57 6.05 -7.18 0.11
C TYR A 57 7.17 -7.47 1.13
N PRO A 58 7.85 -6.44 1.65
CA PRO A 58 8.74 -6.59 2.79
C PRO A 58 7.99 -7.19 3.98
N SER A 59 8.60 -8.13 4.70
CA SER A 59 7.98 -8.80 5.86
C SER A 59 7.48 -7.81 6.92
N GLU A 60 8.24 -6.74 7.14
CA GLU A 60 7.96 -5.70 8.13
C GLU A 60 6.77 -4.81 7.74
N LEU A 61 6.47 -4.72 6.44
CA LEU A 61 5.42 -3.86 5.89
C LEU A 61 4.23 -4.66 5.34
N ALA A 62 4.30 -5.99 5.32
CA ALA A 62 3.32 -6.86 4.68
C ALA A 62 1.89 -6.59 5.16
N SER A 63 1.68 -6.45 6.47
CA SER A 63 0.34 -6.16 7.04
C SER A 63 -0.17 -4.78 6.64
N THR A 64 0.70 -3.77 6.61
CA THR A 64 0.35 -2.40 6.20
C THR A 64 -0.01 -2.34 4.72
N LEU A 65 0.79 -2.97 3.85
CA LEU A 65 0.54 -3.03 2.42
C LEU A 65 -0.71 -3.86 2.10
N GLU A 66 -0.95 -4.93 2.87
CA GLU A 66 -2.16 -5.74 2.79
C GLU A 66 -3.43 -4.97 3.19
N PHE A 67 -3.34 -4.11 4.22
CA PHE A 67 -4.40 -3.16 4.56
C PHE A 67 -4.65 -2.17 3.42
N VAL A 68 -3.59 -1.56 2.88
CA VAL A 68 -3.70 -0.62 1.75
C VAL A 68 -4.36 -1.27 0.53
N GLN A 69 -3.93 -2.49 0.20
CA GLN A 69 -4.46 -3.31 -0.89
C GLN A 69 -5.98 -3.49 -0.79
N ARG A 70 -6.50 -3.86 0.40
CA ARG A 70 -7.92 -4.15 0.58
C ARG A 70 -8.77 -2.89 0.70
N CYS A 71 -8.31 -1.92 1.49
CA CYS A 71 -9.12 -0.75 1.85
C CYS A 71 -9.11 0.34 0.77
N PHE A 72 -7.97 0.60 0.11
CA PHE A 72 -7.85 1.70 -0.85
C PHE A 72 -7.88 1.24 -2.30
N PHE A 73 -7.37 0.04 -2.59
CA PHE A 73 -7.32 -0.50 -3.95
C PHE A 73 -8.37 -1.58 -4.24
N SER A 74 -9.13 -2.01 -3.22
CA SER A 74 -10.17 -3.04 -3.35
C SER A 74 -9.67 -4.35 -4.00
N ILE A 75 -8.40 -4.69 -3.80
CA ILE A 75 -7.81 -5.95 -4.29
C ILE A 75 -7.98 -7.01 -3.21
N ASN A 76 -8.61 -8.14 -3.56
CA ASN A 76 -8.94 -9.23 -2.65
C ASN A 76 -9.70 -8.78 -1.37
N PRO A 77 -10.82 -8.06 -1.51
CA PRO A 77 -11.56 -7.54 -0.35
C PRO A 77 -12.13 -8.66 0.53
N GLU A 78 -12.34 -8.36 1.82
CA GLU A 78 -13.02 -9.21 2.82
C GLU A 78 -14.35 -9.79 2.32
N ARG A 79 -15.12 -8.94 1.62
CA ARG A 79 -16.42 -9.23 1.05
C ARG A 79 -16.44 -8.72 -0.38
N GLY A 80 -16.56 -9.61 -1.35
CA GLY A 80 -16.67 -9.25 -2.76
C GLY A 80 -17.17 -10.43 -3.60
N THR A 81 -17.91 -10.12 -4.67
CA THR A 81 -18.42 -11.11 -5.64
C THR A 81 -17.37 -11.57 -6.66
N LYS A 82 -16.15 -11.00 -6.62
CA LYS A 82 -15.05 -11.25 -7.56
C LYS A 82 -14.09 -12.38 -7.16
N VAL A 83 -14.44 -13.21 -6.19
CA VAL A 83 -13.67 -14.42 -5.84
C VAL A 83 -14.58 -15.63 -6.02
N GLU A 84 -14.23 -16.51 -6.97
CA GLU A 84 -14.90 -17.81 -7.11
C GLU A 84 -14.83 -18.56 -5.78
N LYS A 85 -15.98 -19.04 -5.31
CA LYS A 85 -16.11 -19.86 -4.09
C LYS A 85 -15.58 -21.26 -4.33
N THR A 86 -14.32 -21.40 -4.71
CA THR A 86 -13.65 -22.69 -4.75
C THR A 86 -13.18 -23.01 -3.34
N ARG A 87 -13.43 -24.24 -2.86
CA ARG A 87 -13.21 -24.72 -1.47
C ARG A 87 -11.81 -24.49 -0.88
N ALA A 88 -10.83 -24.02 -1.66
CA ALA A 88 -9.46 -23.74 -1.25
C ALA A 88 -9.10 -22.23 -1.15
N SER A 89 -10.00 -21.28 -1.49
CA SER A 89 -9.64 -19.89 -1.83
C SER A 89 -10.09 -18.82 -0.81
N ARG A 90 -10.18 -19.13 0.48
CA ARG A 90 -10.10 -18.04 1.47
C ARG A 90 -8.63 -17.69 1.61
N LEU A 91 -8.14 -16.75 0.79
CA LEU A 91 -6.83 -16.15 1.02
C LEU A 91 -6.81 -15.70 2.48
N GLN A 92 -5.93 -16.34 3.26
CA GLN A 92 -5.86 -16.13 4.69
C GLN A 92 -5.46 -14.67 4.93
N VAL A 93 -6.42 -13.86 5.37
CA VAL A 93 -6.17 -12.46 5.71
C VAL A 93 -5.37 -12.42 6.99
N ASN A 94 -4.38 -11.53 7.05
CA ASN A 94 -3.64 -11.33 8.29
C ASN A 94 -4.60 -10.89 9.41
N PRO A 95 -4.61 -11.57 10.57
CA PRO A 95 -5.56 -11.28 11.64
C PRO A 95 -5.45 -9.84 12.15
N ARG A 96 -4.26 -9.22 12.09
CA ARG A 96 -4.09 -7.81 12.49
C ARG A 96 -4.77 -6.85 11.53
N VAL A 97 -4.78 -7.17 10.24
CA VAL A 97 -5.49 -6.38 9.21
C VAL A 97 -6.99 -6.48 9.42
N LEU A 98 -7.49 -7.69 9.71
CA LEU A 98 -8.89 -7.92 10.07
C LEU A 98 -9.32 -7.09 11.28
N THR A 99 -8.56 -7.20 12.37
CA THR A 99 -8.84 -6.47 13.61
C THR A 99 -8.86 -4.96 13.35
N LEU A 100 -7.86 -4.41 12.64
CA LEU A 100 -7.81 -2.99 12.34
C LEU A 100 -9.00 -2.51 11.49
N ILE A 101 -9.39 -3.26 10.46
CA ILE A 101 -10.54 -2.92 9.62
C ILE A 101 -11.83 -2.92 10.46
N GLN A 102 -11.99 -3.90 11.35
CA GLN A 102 -13.15 -4.00 12.22
C GLN A 102 -13.19 -2.84 13.22
N GLU A 103 -12.07 -2.54 13.89
CA GLU A 103 -11.98 -1.43 14.85
C GLU A 103 -12.25 -0.07 14.19
N LEU A 104 -11.72 0.16 12.99
CA LEU A 104 -11.99 1.39 12.23
C LEU A 104 -13.47 1.50 11.85
N SER A 105 -14.07 0.41 11.38
CA SER A 105 -15.51 0.37 11.08
C SER A 105 -16.29 0.71 12.34
N ASP A 106 -16.08 -0.03 13.44
CA ASP A 106 -16.78 0.15 14.71
C ASP A 106 -16.64 1.57 15.28
N HIS A 107 -15.52 2.25 15.02
CA HIS A 107 -15.34 3.67 15.35
C HIS A 107 -16.22 4.58 14.49
N GLU A 108 -16.21 4.42 13.16
CA GLU A 108 -17.06 5.22 12.26
C GLU A 108 -18.56 5.05 12.56
N TRP A 109 -18.98 3.86 13.03
CA TRP A 109 -20.36 3.62 13.47
C TRP A 109 -20.75 4.30 14.79
N ARG A 110 -19.78 4.69 15.64
CA ARG A 110 -20.04 5.36 16.93
C ARG A 110 -20.12 6.88 16.83
N ASP A 111 -19.66 7.44 15.72
CA ASP A 111 -19.70 8.89 15.43
C ASP A 111 -20.99 9.34 14.72
N VAL A 112 -21.97 8.42 14.57
CA VAL A 112 -23.31 8.63 13.96
C VAL A 112 -24.40 8.40 15.00
#